data_AF-A0AAU7TNQ9-F1
#
_entry.id   AF-A0AAU7TNQ9-F1
#
_cell.length_a   1.000
_cell.length_b   1.000
_cell.length_c   1.000
_cell.angle_alpha   90.00
_cell.angle_beta   90.00
_cell.angle_gamma   90.00
#
_symmetry.space_group_name_H-M   'P 1'
#
loop_
_entity.id
_entity.type
_entity.pdbx_description
1 polymer ?
#
loop_
_entity_poly.entity_id
_entity_poly.type
_entity_poly.pdbx_seq_one_letter_code
_entity_poly.pdbx_strand_id
1 'polypeptide(L)'
;MMRVMLEDGDYYDVPADLMTFDDGAVVFWNAGDEVGRHRQSRIRSLEVLDTRSMTRRIQRARKTHPNAFRPWSVDDEQTLIELHTQGATIDQLIKALGRREGGILTRLRALGLLTEEDHPTPTPTAAPASAPTPAAPKP
;
A
#
# COMPACT_ATOMS: atom_id res chain seq x y z
N MET A 1 -8.03 10.65 15.69
CA MET A 1 -9.21 10.87 16.55
C MET A 1 -10.40 10.20 15.89
N MET A 2 -11.18 9.45 16.66
CA MET A 2 -12.37 8.73 16.24
C MET A 2 -13.51 9.10 17.17
N ARG A 3 -14.66 9.45 16.62
CA ARG A 3 -15.91 9.66 17.37
C ARG A 3 -16.71 8.38 17.38
N VAL A 4 -17.03 7.92 18.58
CA VAL A 4 -17.88 6.76 18.84
C VAL A 4 -19.25 7.28 19.23
N MET A 5 -20.26 7.07 18.39
CA MET A 5 -21.65 7.38 18.74
C MET A 5 -22.30 6.13 19.34
N LEU A 6 -22.93 6.28 20.50
CA LEU A 6 -23.65 5.22 21.19
C LEU A 6 -25.13 5.25 20.82
N GLU A 7 -25.80 4.11 21.01
CA GLU A 7 -27.24 3.95 20.78
C GLU A 7 -28.09 4.96 21.58
N ASP A 8 -27.63 5.30 22.78
CA ASP A 8 -28.32 6.23 23.69
C ASP A 8 -28.24 7.71 23.24
N GLY A 9 -27.57 7.99 22.12
CA GLY A 9 -27.39 9.34 21.55
C GLY A 9 -26.14 10.08 22.05
N ASP A 10 -25.41 9.49 23.00
CA ASP A 10 -24.12 9.99 23.48
C ASP A 10 -22.99 9.76 22.47
N TYR A 11 -21.92 10.55 22.56
CA TYR A 11 -20.71 10.34 21.78
C TYR A 11 -19.43 10.49 22.61
N TYR A 12 -18.39 9.76 22.21
CA TYR A 12 -17.04 9.86 22.76
C TYR A 12 -16.02 10.11 21.65
N ASP A 13 -15.24 11.18 21.80
CA ASP A 13 -14.09 11.43 20.92
C ASP A 13 -12.85 10.76 21.52
N VAL A 14 -12.42 9.66 20.90
CA VAL A 14 -11.29 8.83 21.33
C VAL A 14 -10.08 9.15 20.44
N PRO A 15 -8.90 9.45 21.00
CA PRO A 15 -7.68 9.67 20.22
C PRO A 15 -7.09 8.33 19.75
N ALA A 16 -7.82 7.56 18.95
CA ALA A 16 -7.39 6.27 18.46
C ALA A 16 -6.76 6.33 17.06
N ASP A 17 -5.77 5.47 16.83
CA ASP A 17 -5.15 5.19 15.53
C ASP A 17 -5.50 3.79 14.99
N LEU A 18 -5.94 2.88 15.87
CA LEU A 18 -6.37 1.53 15.59
C LEU A 18 -7.60 1.18 16.43
N MET A 19 -8.49 0.36 15.87
CA MET A 19 -9.54 -0.33 16.62
C MET A 19 -9.47 -1.83 16.35
N THR A 20 -9.75 -2.64 17.36
CA THR A 20 -9.87 -4.09 17.22
C THR A 20 -11.22 -4.57 17.77
N PHE A 21 -11.65 -5.74 17.31
CA PHE A 21 -12.90 -6.36 17.72
C PHE A 21 -12.55 -7.62 18.51
N ASP A 22 -12.94 -7.67 19.77
CA ASP A 22 -12.61 -8.77 20.69
C ASP A 22 -13.79 -9.04 21.64
N ASP A 23 -14.24 -10.29 21.70
CA ASP A 23 -15.36 -10.78 22.53
C ASP A 23 -16.58 -9.84 22.58
N GLY A 24 -17.09 -9.45 21.40
CA GLY A 24 -18.24 -8.56 21.29
C GLY A 24 -17.98 -7.12 21.77
N ALA A 25 -16.73 -6.74 21.99
CA ALA A 25 -16.29 -5.38 22.26
C ALA A 25 -15.51 -4.80 21.07
N VAL A 26 -15.54 -3.48 20.96
CA VAL A 26 -14.61 -2.68 20.15
C VAL A 26 -13.62 -2.05 21.11
N VAL A 27 -12.34 -2.34 20.91
CA VAL A 27 -11.23 -1.79 21.67
C VAL A 27 -10.53 -0.76 20.81
N PHE A 28 -10.29 0.41 21.36
CA PHE A 28 -9.64 1.54 20.72
C PHE A 28 -8.23 1.66 21.26
N TRP A 29 -7.26 1.76 20.35
CA TRP A 29 -5.85 1.80 20.66
C TRP A 29 -5.24 3.12 20.16
N ASN A 30 -4.24 3.59 20.88
CA ASN A 30 -3.40 4.70 20.47
C ASN A 30 -1.95 4.37 20.78
N ALA A 31 -1.09 4.29 19.75
CA ALA A 31 0.33 3.97 19.94
C ALA A 31 0.60 2.66 20.73
N GLY A 32 -0.34 1.71 20.69
CA GLY A 32 -0.25 0.43 21.41
C GLY A 32 -0.94 0.39 22.77
N ASP A 33 -1.37 1.54 23.29
CA ASP A 33 -2.11 1.63 24.56
C ASP A 33 -3.62 1.55 24.32
N GLU A 34 -4.33 0.78 25.13
CA GLU A 34 -5.81 0.76 25.13
C GLU A 34 -6.33 2.09 25.69
N VAL A 35 -7.03 2.85 24.85
CA VAL A 35 -7.59 4.17 25.19
C VAL A 35 -9.11 4.14 25.33
N GLY A 36 -9.76 3.02 25.01
CA GLY A 36 -11.20 2.85 25.25
C GLY A 36 -11.72 1.49 24.85
N ARG A 37 -12.81 1.05 25.49
CA ARG A 37 -13.49 -0.20 25.18
C ARG A 37 -15.00 -0.03 25.30
N HIS A 38 -15.72 -0.46 24.28
CA HIS A 38 -17.18 -0.39 24.24
C HIS A 38 -17.77 -1.70 23.72
N ARG A 39 -18.93 -2.12 24.23
CA ARG A 39 -19.66 -3.25 23.64
C ARG A 39 -20.09 -2.87 22.23
N GLN A 40 -19.85 -3.76 21.27
CA GLN A 40 -20.23 -3.57 19.86
C GLN A 40 -21.72 -3.24 19.72
N SER A 41 -22.57 -3.94 20.48
CA SER A 41 -24.03 -3.72 20.48
C SER A 41 -24.46 -2.34 20.97
N ARG A 42 -23.58 -1.58 21.61
CA ARG A 42 -23.87 -0.25 22.14
C ARG A 42 -23.37 0.86 21.22
N ILE A 43 -22.52 0.53 20.25
CA ILE A 43 -21.98 1.50 19.30
C ILE A 43 -22.93 1.56 18.12
N ARG A 44 -23.54 2.73 17.93
CA ARG A 44 -24.40 3.02 16.80
C ARG A 44 -23.60 3.29 15.53
N SER A 45 -22.52 4.06 15.65
CA SER A 45 -21.67 4.41 14.51
C SER A 45 -20.31 4.96 14.95
N LEU A 46 -19.33 4.87 14.05
CA LEU A 46 -17.96 5.35 14.25
C LEU A 46 -17.58 6.34 13.15
N GLU A 47 -17.08 7.52 13.52
CA GLU A 47 -16.58 8.52 12.59
C GLU A 47 -15.09 8.76 12.81
N VAL A 48 -14.28 8.79 11.75
CA VAL A 48 -12.85 9.13 11.87
C VAL A 48 -12.71 10.64 11.73
N LEU A 49 -12.52 11.33 12.86
CA LEU A 49 -12.43 12.79 12.93
C LEU A 49 -11.07 13.37 12.51
N ASP A 50 -10.13 12.54 12.05
CA ASP A 50 -8.81 13.02 11.61
C ASP A 50 -8.32 12.42 10.29
N THR A 51 -8.88 12.94 9.19
CA THR A 51 -8.38 12.74 7.82
C THR A 51 -6.90 13.14 7.66
N ARG A 52 -6.28 13.93 8.57
CA ARG A 52 -4.88 14.34 8.43
C ARG A 52 -3.92 13.16 8.54
N SER A 53 -4.30 12.06 9.20
CA SER A 53 -3.50 10.82 9.22
C SER A 53 -3.46 10.14 7.84
N MET A 54 -4.59 10.08 7.14
CA MET A 54 -4.66 9.59 5.76
C MET A 54 -3.93 10.53 4.80
N THR A 55 -4.14 11.85 4.93
CA THR A 55 -3.43 12.85 4.13
C THR A 55 -1.92 12.77 4.35
N ARG A 56 -1.45 12.58 5.59
CA ARG A 56 -0.03 12.41 5.93
C ARG A 56 0.53 11.10 5.36
N ARG A 57 -0.24 10.02 5.37
CA ARG A 57 0.12 8.74 4.70
C ARG A 57 0.24 8.91 3.18
N ILE A 58 -0.70 9.60 2.56
CA ILE A 58 -0.66 9.94 1.13
C ILE A 58 0.55 10.82 0.82
N GLN A 59 0.80 11.86 1.63
CA GLN A 59 1.97 12.74 1.48
C GLN A 59 3.28 11.97 1.64
N ARG A 60 3.40 11.06 2.61
CA ARG A 60 4.58 10.18 2.77
C ARG A 60 4.75 9.27 1.55
N ALA A 61 3.68 8.63 1.08
CA ALA A 61 3.74 7.80 -0.11
C ALA A 61 4.15 8.59 -1.37
N ARG A 62 3.69 9.84 -1.49
CA ARG A 62 4.06 10.75 -2.59
C ARG A 62 5.51 11.22 -2.56
N LYS A 63 6.22 11.11 -1.42
CA LYS A 63 7.68 11.36 -1.38
C LYS A 63 8.45 10.32 -2.19
N THR A 64 7.99 9.08 -2.21
CA THR A 64 8.65 7.96 -2.92
C THR A 64 8.01 7.70 -4.28
N HIS A 65 6.69 7.86 -4.38
CA HIS A 65 5.90 7.61 -5.59
C HIS A 65 5.01 8.82 -5.86
N PRO A 66 5.45 9.81 -6.66
CA PRO A 66 4.74 11.08 -6.87
C PRO A 66 3.27 10.94 -7.28
N ASN A 67 2.93 9.84 -7.96
CA ASN A 67 1.60 9.53 -8.46
C ASN A 67 0.83 8.53 -7.57
N ALA A 68 1.31 8.24 -6.36
CA ALA A 68 0.59 7.42 -5.40
C ALA A 68 -0.79 8.01 -5.07
N PHE A 69 -1.82 7.15 -5.14
CA PHE A 69 -3.22 7.49 -4.90
C PHE A 69 -3.78 8.58 -5.84
N ARG A 70 -3.10 8.95 -6.93
CA ARG A 70 -3.68 9.78 -7.98
C ARG A 70 -4.58 8.94 -8.89
N PRO A 71 -5.66 9.50 -9.46
CA PRO A 71 -6.39 8.84 -10.53
C PRO A 71 -5.45 8.51 -11.70
N TRP A 72 -5.68 7.41 -12.41
CA TRP A 72 -4.96 7.08 -13.64
C TRP A 72 -5.41 8.03 -14.75
N SER A 73 -4.46 8.68 -15.44
CA SER A 73 -4.75 9.41 -16.66
C SER A 73 -4.76 8.45 -17.85
N VAL A 74 -5.33 8.90 -18.97
CA VAL A 74 -5.29 8.14 -20.24
C VAL A 74 -3.84 7.93 -20.70
N ASP A 75 -2.98 8.94 -20.55
CA ASP A 75 -1.56 8.84 -20.91
C ASP A 75 -0.78 7.86 -20.01
N ASP A 76 -1.06 7.86 -18.70
CA ASP A 76 -0.46 6.91 -17.74
C ASP A 76 -0.85 5.47 -18.10
N GLU A 77 -2.10 5.28 -18.50
CA GLU A 77 -2.62 3.99 -18.93
C GLU A 77 -2.00 3.53 -20.25
N GLN A 78 -1.93 4.41 -21.25
CA GLN A 78 -1.30 4.09 -22.52
C GLN A 78 0.17 3.72 -22.34
N THR A 79 0.88 4.47 -21.49
CA THR A 79 2.27 4.19 -21.12
C THR A 79 2.40 2.85 -20.39
N LEU A 80 1.46 2.52 -19.48
CA LEU A 80 1.42 1.24 -18.79
C LEU A 80 1.23 0.07 -19.78
N ILE A 81 0.30 0.20 -20.72
CA ILE A 81 0.00 -0.82 -21.73
C ILE A 81 1.20 -1.04 -22.63
N GLU A 82 1.80 0.05 -23.15
CA GLU A 82 2.93 -0.01 -24.06
C GLU A 82 4.14 -0.68 -23.40
N LEU A 83 4.54 -0.21 -22.21
CA LEU A 83 5.68 -0.77 -21.48
C LEU A 83 5.45 -2.23 -21.10
N HIS A 84 4.24 -2.59 -20.65
CA HIS A 84 3.91 -3.98 -20.33
C HIS A 84 3.98 -4.88 -21.58
N THR A 85 3.48 -4.40 -22.72
CA THR A 85 3.53 -5.14 -24.00
C THR A 85 4.97 -5.29 -24.50
N GLN A 86 5.85 -4.35 -24.18
CA GLN A 86 7.29 -4.43 -24.47
C GLN A 86 8.05 -5.36 -23.49
N GLY A 87 7.36 -6.00 -22.54
CA GLY A 87 7.97 -6.89 -21.55
C GLY A 87 8.69 -6.17 -20.41
N ALA A 88 8.35 -4.90 -20.14
CA ALA A 88 8.94 -4.17 -19.03
C ALA A 88 8.59 -4.82 -17.69
N THR A 89 9.58 -4.89 -16.81
CA THR A 89 9.41 -5.40 -15.45
C THR A 89 8.57 -4.44 -14.60
N ILE A 90 7.96 -4.95 -13.53
CA ILE A 90 7.19 -4.15 -12.58
C ILE A 90 8.00 -2.98 -12.01
N ASP A 91 9.29 -3.17 -11.72
CA ASP A 91 10.17 -2.10 -11.23
C ASP A 91 10.37 -0.98 -12.26
N GLN A 92 10.47 -1.33 -13.55
CA GLN A 92 10.54 -0.34 -14.62
C GLN A 92 9.24 0.44 -14.74
N LEU A 93 8.08 -0.23 -14.60
CA LEU A 93 6.77 0.42 -14.57
C LEU A 93 6.62 1.37 -13.37
N ILE A 94 7.07 0.95 -12.18
CA ILE A 94 7.07 1.78 -10.95
C ILE A 94 7.86 3.07 -11.18
N LYS A 95 9.05 2.94 -11.78
CA LYS A 95 9.94 4.08 -12.04
C LYS A 95 9.38 5.01 -13.11
N ALA A 96 8.83 4.45 -14.20
CA ALA A 96 8.29 5.23 -15.31
C ALA A 96 7.03 6.00 -14.92
N LEU A 97 6.11 5.35 -14.20
CA LEU A 97 4.81 5.93 -13.85
C LEU A 97 4.82 6.67 -12.51
N GLY A 98 5.87 6.50 -11.70
CA GLY A 98 5.95 7.08 -10.35
C GLY A 98 4.83 6.58 -9.43
N ARG A 99 4.33 5.37 -9.67
CA ARG A 99 3.21 4.74 -8.94
C ARG A 99 3.72 3.57 -8.10
N ARG A 100 2.91 3.15 -7.12
CA ARG A 100 3.24 1.99 -6.27
C ARG A 100 2.94 0.69 -7.01
N GLU A 101 3.73 -0.34 -6.75
CA GLU A 101 3.56 -1.70 -7.27
C GLU A 101 2.10 -2.18 -7.24
N GLY A 102 1.48 -2.18 -6.06
CA GLY A 102 0.09 -2.64 -5.93
C GLY A 102 -0.91 -1.87 -6.80
N GLY A 103 -0.67 -0.58 -7.06
CA GLY A 103 -1.49 0.21 -7.98
C GLY A 103 -1.31 -0.21 -9.44
N ILE A 104 -0.09 -0.54 -9.83
CA ILE A 104 0.27 -1.02 -11.17
C ILE A 104 -0.35 -2.40 -11.41
N LEU A 105 -0.14 -3.35 -10.49
CA LEU A 105 -0.71 -4.70 -10.58
C LEU A 105 -2.25 -4.66 -10.64
N THR A 106 -2.88 -3.83 -9.82
CA THR A 106 -4.34 -3.66 -9.85
C THR A 106 -4.81 -3.12 -11.19
N ARG A 107 -4.07 -2.15 -11.78
CA ARG A 107 -4.48 -1.58 -13.07
C ARG A 107 -4.27 -2.55 -14.23
N LEU A 108 -3.15 -3.26 -14.25
CA LEU A 108 -2.89 -4.30 -15.25
C LEU A 108 -3.97 -5.40 -15.22
N ARG A 109 -4.39 -5.85 -14.03
CA ARG A 109 -5.50 -6.79 -13.89
C ARG A 109 -6.82 -6.20 -14.39
N ALA A 110 -7.11 -4.94 -14.07
CA ALA A 110 -8.32 -4.26 -14.54
C ALA A 110 -8.35 -4.09 -16.08
N LEU A 111 -7.18 -3.99 -16.71
CA LEU A 111 -7.02 -3.95 -18.17
C LEU A 111 -6.99 -5.34 -18.82
N GLY A 112 -7.06 -6.41 -18.02
CA GLY A 112 -6.96 -7.79 -18.51
C GLY A 112 -5.57 -8.18 -19.02
N LEU A 113 -4.54 -7.40 -18.67
CA LEU A 113 -3.15 -7.62 -19.11
C LEU A 113 -2.35 -8.52 -18.16
N LEU A 114 -2.86 -8.79 -16.96
CA LEU A 114 -2.31 -9.76 -16.03
C LEU A 114 -3.41 -10.74 -15.62
N THR A 115 -3.18 -12.01 -15.91
CA THR A 115 -3.97 -13.13 -15.39
C THR A 115 -3.23 -13.69 -14.16
N GLU A 116 -3.91 -14.28 -13.19
CA GLU A 116 -3.30 -14.73 -11.91
C GLU A 116 -2.16 -15.76 -12.06
N GLU A 117 -1.91 -16.24 -13.28
CA GLU A 117 -0.82 -17.17 -13.63
C GLU A 117 0.51 -16.48 -14.02
N ASP A 118 0.50 -15.18 -14.36
CA ASP A 118 1.69 -14.37 -14.71
C ASP A 118 2.47 -13.85 -13.48
N HIS A 119 2.51 -14.65 -12.42
CA HIS A 119 3.47 -14.43 -11.35
C HIS A 119 4.88 -14.57 -11.94
N PRO A 120 5.77 -13.56 -11.83
CA PRO A 120 7.18 -13.85 -11.98
C PRO A 120 7.55 -14.71 -10.77
N THR A 121 7.62 -16.03 -10.98
CA THR A 121 8.52 -16.86 -10.18
C THR A 121 9.83 -16.09 -10.04
N PRO A 122 10.43 -15.96 -8.85
CA PRO A 122 11.79 -15.47 -8.75
C PRO A 122 12.67 -16.45 -9.52
N THR A 123 12.95 -16.16 -10.79
CA THR A 123 13.91 -16.91 -11.57
C THR A 123 15.23 -16.81 -10.82
N PRO A 124 15.84 -17.92 -10.36
CA PRO A 124 17.17 -17.88 -9.82
C PRO A 124 18.08 -17.34 -10.93
N THR A 125 18.58 -16.13 -10.72
CA THR A 125 19.53 -15.45 -11.60
C THR A 125 20.61 -16.44 -11.98
N ALA A 126 20.61 -16.82 -13.26
CA ALA A 126 21.70 -17.53 -13.88
C ALA A 126 22.93 -16.65 -13.76
N ALA A 127 23.88 -17.07 -12.93
CA ALA A 127 25.22 -16.52 -12.90
C ALA A 127 25.85 -16.66 -14.30
N PRO A 128 26.34 -15.58 -14.92
CA PRO A 128 27.25 -15.73 -16.04
C PRO A 128 28.63 -16.09 -15.49
N ALA A 129 29.11 -17.24 -15.94
CA ALA A 129 30.48 -17.68 -15.76
C ALA A 129 31.47 -16.72 -16.45
N SER A 130 32.61 -16.56 -15.78
CA SER A 130 33.96 -16.31 -16.31
C SER A 130 34.35 -14.91 -16.76
N ALA A 131 35.32 -14.33 -16.03
CA ALA A 131 36.57 -13.84 -16.62
C ALA A 131 37.72 -13.93 -15.59
N PRO A 132 38.98 -14.11 -16.06
CA PRO A 132 40.08 -14.67 -15.28
C PRO A 132 40.87 -13.64 -14.47
N THR A 133 41.47 -14.13 -13.39
CA THR A 133 42.44 -13.44 -12.52
C THR A 133 43.71 -13.03 -13.29
N PRO A 134 44.10 -11.74 -13.33
CA PRO A 134 45.46 -11.38 -13.70
C PRO A 134 46.40 -11.57 -12.49
N ALA A 135 47.46 -12.34 -12.75
CA ALA A 135 48.53 -12.69 -11.84
C ALA A 135 49.26 -11.47 -11.28
N ALA A 136 49.58 -11.55 -9.99
CA ALA A 136 50.51 -10.66 -9.31
C ALA A 136 51.96 -10.92 -9.77
N PRO A 137 52.80 -9.89 -9.93
CA PRO A 137 54.23 -10.06 -9.89
C PRO A 137 54.77 -9.91 -8.45
N LYS A 138 55.52 -10.90 -8.00
CA LYS A 138 56.60 -10.81 -6.99
C LYS A 138 57.89 -11.28 -7.70
N PRO A 139 59.10 -11.07 -7.16
CA PRO A 139 59.48 -10.46 -5.88
C PRO A 139 59.92 -8.99 -5.96
#